data_AF-A0A059AXN9-F1
#
_entry.id   AF-A0A059AXN9-F1
#
_cell.length_a   1.000
_cell.length_b   1.000
_cell.length_c   1.000
_cell.angle_alpha   90.00
_cell.angle_beta   90.00
_cell.angle_gamma   90.00
#
_symmetry.space_group_name_H-M   'P 1'
#
loop_
_entity.id
_entity.type
_entity.pdbx_description
1 polymer ?
#
loop_
_entity_poly.entity_id
_entity_poly.type
_entity_poly.pdbx_seq_one_letter_code
_entity_poly.pdbx_strand_id
1 'polypeptide(L)'
;MIGHILHVLTARCAGPSHARQVQARLVVLGLSSNATLASRFIDVCHSLGLPHLALPFFARLPRPHVFICNTLIRAFSLSRTPRVPFSVYAHMRRNSVRPNNFTFPFLLKSLADSGEFGQGLCVHAHVAKFGLLEDIF
;
A
#
# COMPACT_ATOMS: atom_id res chain seq x y z
N MET A 1 -4.52 -23.02 13.32
CA MET A 1 -4.38 -23.17 11.85
C MET A 1 -3.80 -21.91 11.18
N ILE A 2 -4.37 -20.71 11.38
CA ILE A 2 -3.85 -19.44 10.81
C ILE A 2 -2.45 -19.05 11.33
N GLY A 3 -2.15 -19.30 12.61
CA GLY A 3 -0.83 -19.02 13.20
C GLY A 3 0.32 -19.84 12.60
N HIS A 4 0.06 -21.09 12.20
CA HIS A 4 1.04 -21.95 11.55
C HIS A 4 1.30 -21.54 10.10
N ILE A 5 0.24 -21.05 9.41
CA ILE A 5 0.37 -20.42 8.09
C ILE A 5 1.22 -19.15 8.22
N LEU A 6 0.92 -18.26 9.16
CA LEU A 6 1.71 -17.06 9.45
C LEU A 6 3.20 -17.35 9.68
N HIS A 7 3.54 -18.32 10.53
CA HIS A 7 4.92 -18.65 10.85
C HIS A 7 5.69 -19.24 9.65
N VAL A 8 5.04 -20.07 8.83
CA VAL A 8 5.64 -20.63 7.61
C VAL A 8 5.83 -19.55 6.53
N LEU A 9 4.91 -18.58 6.45
CA LEU A 9 4.99 -17.44 5.53
C LEU A 9 6.13 -16.46 5.88
N THR A 10 6.37 -16.20 7.17
CA THR A 10 7.40 -15.23 7.61
C THR A 10 8.80 -15.82 7.71
N ALA A 11 8.96 -17.11 8.02
CA ALA A 11 10.28 -17.69 8.30
C ALA A 11 11.03 -18.21 7.03
N ARG A 12 10.36 -18.33 5.88
CA ARG A 12 10.92 -19.02 4.69
C ARG A 12 10.76 -18.30 3.35
N CYS A 13 10.33 -17.05 3.32
CA CYS A 13 10.30 -16.28 2.07
C CYS A 13 11.73 -15.86 1.66
N ALA A 14 12.47 -16.77 1.04
CA ALA A 14 13.86 -16.56 0.61
C ALA A 14 13.99 -15.99 -0.83
N GLY A 15 12.87 -15.63 -1.49
CA GLY A 15 12.94 -15.07 -2.83
C GLY A 15 11.59 -14.84 -3.53
N PRO A 16 11.62 -14.29 -4.77
CA PRO A 16 10.43 -13.89 -5.52
C PRO A 16 9.43 -15.03 -5.77
N SER A 17 9.96 -16.24 -6.04
CA SER A 17 9.15 -17.43 -6.31
C SER A 17 8.29 -17.83 -5.11
N HIS A 18 8.86 -17.76 -3.90
CA HIS A 18 8.12 -18.03 -2.67
C HIS A 18 7.04 -16.97 -2.44
N ALA A 19 7.36 -15.68 -2.60
CA ALA A 19 6.36 -14.62 -2.45
C ALA A 19 5.15 -14.79 -3.39
N ARG A 20 5.38 -15.22 -4.65
CA ARG A 20 4.29 -15.53 -5.60
C ARG A 20 3.45 -16.75 -5.18
N GLN A 21 4.07 -17.80 -4.64
CA GLN A 21 3.34 -18.97 -4.14
C GLN A 21 2.47 -18.61 -2.94
N VAL A 22 3.00 -17.80 -2.03
CA VAL A 22 2.26 -17.26 -0.88
C VAL A 22 1.08 -16.43 -1.37
N GLN A 23 1.31 -15.56 -2.35
CA GLN A 23 0.26 -14.79 -2.98
C GLN A 23 -0.86 -15.67 -3.56
N ALA A 24 -0.50 -16.66 -4.37
CA ALA A 24 -1.49 -17.58 -4.95
C ALA A 24 -2.30 -18.29 -3.85
N ARG A 25 -1.62 -18.75 -2.79
CA ARG A 25 -2.28 -19.49 -1.70
C ARG A 25 -3.22 -18.63 -0.87
N LEU A 26 -2.83 -17.41 -0.52
CA LEU A 26 -3.72 -16.48 0.21
C LEU A 26 -4.95 -16.09 -0.63
N VAL A 27 -4.80 -15.99 -1.96
CA VAL A 27 -5.92 -15.74 -2.88
C VAL A 27 -6.86 -16.94 -2.96
N VAL A 28 -6.33 -18.15 -3.21
CA VAL A 28 -7.14 -19.38 -3.34
C VAL A 28 -7.89 -19.71 -2.06
N LEU A 29 -7.28 -19.46 -0.90
CA LEU A 29 -7.91 -19.69 0.41
C LEU A 29 -8.90 -18.59 0.83
N GLY A 30 -9.10 -17.55 0.01
CA GLY A 30 -9.97 -16.42 0.36
C GLY A 30 -9.45 -15.56 1.53
N LEU A 31 -8.18 -15.74 1.90
CA LEU A 31 -7.55 -15.08 3.06
C LEU A 31 -7.00 -13.70 2.73
N SER A 32 -7.15 -13.25 1.48
CA SER A 32 -6.70 -11.92 1.03
C SER A 32 -7.39 -10.77 1.77
N SER A 33 -8.60 -10.99 2.30
CA SER A 33 -9.37 -10.01 3.08
C SER A 33 -8.91 -9.90 4.54
N ASN A 34 -8.10 -10.84 5.02
CA ASN A 34 -7.61 -10.83 6.40
C ASN A 34 -6.50 -9.77 6.55
N ALA A 35 -6.79 -8.71 7.30
CA ALA A 35 -5.89 -7.56 7.47
C ALA A 35 -4.51 -7.96 8.03
N THR A 36 -4.45 -8.91 8.96
CA THR A 36 -3.18 -9.38 9.56
C THR A 36 -2.32 -10.10 8.51
N LEU A 37 -2.92 -11.00 7.73
CA LEU A 37 -2.21 -11.73 6.67
C LEU A 37 -1.79 -10.80 5.53
N ALA A 38 -2.66 -9.88 5.14
CA ALA A 38 -2.34 -8.88 4.12
C ALA A 38 -1.19 -7.97 4.57
N SER A 39 -1.23 -7.44 5.80
CA SER A 39 -0.14 -6.62 6.34
C SER A 39 1.19 -7.37 6.35
N ARG A 40 1.20 -8.61 6.84
CA ARG A 40 2.42 -9.44 6.88
C ARG A 40 2.95 -9.76 5.48
N PHE A 41 2.07 -10.05 4.54
CA PHE A 41 2.48 -10.30 3.16
C PHE A 41 3.07 -9.04 2.51
N ILE A 42 2.53 -7.86 2.81
CA ILE A 42 3.06 -6.58 2.36
C ILE A 42 4.44 -6.32 2.94
N ASP A 43 4.65 -6.60 4.24
CA ASP A 43 5.96 -6.47 4.89
C ASP A 43 7.01 -7.36 4.21
N VAL A 44 6.65 -8.62 3.90
CA VAL A 44 7.53 -9.56 3.16
C VAL A 44 7.80 -9.07 1.73
N CYS A 45 6.80 -8.57 1.03
CA CYS A 45 6.99 -8.01 -0.31
C CYS A 45 7.94 -6.80 -0.28
N HIS A 46 7.83 -5.97 0.77
CA HIS A 46 8.69 -4.81 0.97
C HIS A 46 10.14 -5.25 1.26
N SER A 47 10.36 -6.18 2.19
CA SER A 47 11.70 -6.67 2.54
C SER A 47 12.41 -7.37 1.38
N LEU A 48 11.66 -7.98 0.46
CA LEU A 48 12.18 -8.59 -0.76
C LEU A 48 12.41 -7.59 -1.91
N GLY A 49 12.07 -6.30 -1.75
CA GLY A 49 12.14 -5.32 -2.83
C GLY A 49 11.12 -5.54 -3.95
N LEU A 50 10.03 -6.26 -3.68
CA LEU A 50 8.98 -6.64 -4.63
C LEU A 50 7.60 -6.08 -4.23
N PRO A 51 7.45 -4.77 -3.95
CA PRO A 51 6.19 -4.21 -3.47
C PRO A 51 5.03 -4.39 -4.46
N HIS A 52 5.30 -4.59 -5.75
CA HIS A 52 4.30 -4.87 -6.79
C HIS A 52 3.47 -6.13 -6.52
N LEU A 53 4.06 -7.15 -5.85
CA LEU A 53 3.33 -8.37 -5.50
C LEU A 53 2.22 -8.12 -4.49
N ALA A 54 2.30 -7.04 -3.70
CA ALA A 54 1.27 -6.67 -2.73
C ALA A 54 0.03 -6.01 -3.34
N LEU A 55 0.12 -5.44 -4.55
CA LEU A 55 -0.98 -4.66 -5.14
C LEU A 55 -2.27 -5.45 -5.35
N PRO A 56 -2.25 -6.70 -5.86
CA PRO A 56 -3.47 -7.49 -6.02
C PRO A 56 -4.16 -7.81 -4.70
N PHE A 57 -3.42 -7.92 -3.59
CA PHE A 57 -4.01 -8.09 -2.25
C PHE A 57 -4.70 -6.82 -1.80
N PHE A 58 -3.95 -5.72 -1.89
CA PHE A 58 -4.46 -4.42 -1.49
C PHE A 58 -5.76 -4.07 -2.23
N ALA A 59 -5.81 -4.29 -3.55
CA ALA A 59 -6.98 -3.99 -4.37
C ALA A 59 -8.25 -4.76 -3.94
N ARG A 60 -8.09 -5.91 -3.28
CA ARG A 60 -9.20 -6.75 -2.80
C ARG A 60 -9.60 -6.46 -1.36
N LEU A 61 -8.86 -5.59 -0.65
CA LEU A 61 -9.23 -5.15 0.69
C LEU A 61 -10.32 -4.07 0.58
N PRO A 62 -11.55 -4.33 1.04
CA PRO A 62 -12.64 -3.37 0.92
C PRO A 62 -12.46 -2.17 1.86
N ARG A 63 -11.71 -2.29 2.97
CA ARG A 63 -11.33 -1.15 3.83
C ARG A 63 -9.94 -1.40 4.40
N PRO A 64 -8.87 -1.16 3.61
CA PRO A 64 -7.52 -1.38 4.09
C PRO A 64 -7.21 -0.41 5.24
N HIS A 65 -6.43 -0.87 6.21
CA HIS A 65 -5.95 -0.02 7.29
C HIS A 65 -5.08 1.12 6.72
N VAL A 66 -5.18 2.33 7.29
CA VAL A 66 -4.42 3.51 6.82
C VAL A 66 -2.91 3.26 6.78
N PHE A 67 -2.39 2.53 7.78
CA PHE A 67 -0.98 2.11 7.84
C PHE A 67 -0.55 1.36 6.58
N ILE A 68 -1.34 0.38 6.13
CA ILE A 68 -1.05 -0.42 4.94
C ILE A 68 -0.96 0.47 3.70
N CYS A 69 -1.91 1.41 3.58
CA CYS A 69 -1.95 2.33 2.45
C CYS A 69 -0.71 3.24 2.43
N ASN A 70 -0.34 3.79 3.59
CA ASN A 70 0.82 4.65 3.74
C ASN A 70 2.13 3.91 3.42
N THR A 71 2.25 2.66 3.86
CA THR A 71 3.39 1.80 3.53
C THR A 71 3.52 1.59 2.01
N LEU A 72 2.42 1.30 1.32
CA LEU A 72 2.43 1.14 -0.13
C LEU A 72 2.75 2.46 -0.85
N ILE A 73 2.10 3.56 -0.48
CA ILE A 73 2.36 4.90 -1.06
C ILE A 73 3.85 5.25 -0.91
N ARG A 74 4.41 5.08 0.28
CA ARG A 74 5.84 5.32 0.53
C ARG A 74 6.73 4.43 -0.32
N ALA A 75 6.52 3.11 -0.30
CA ALA A 75 7.34 2.15 -1.04
C ALA A 75 7.35 2.44 -2.56
N PHE A 76 6.20 2.78 -3.12
CA PHE A 76 6.10 3.06 -4.56
C PHE A 76 6.54 4.47 -4.95
N SER A 77 6.44 5.48 -4.06
CA SER A 77 6.97 6.83 -4.30
C SER A 77 8.50 6.89 -4.45
N LEU A 78 9.19 5.85 -3.98
CA LEU A 78 10.64 5.67 -4.10
C LEU A 78 11.02 4.72 -5.24
N SER A 79 10.04 4.19 -5.97
CA SER A 79 10.24 3.21 -7.05
C SER A 79 10.12 3.87 -8.42
N ARG A 80 10.46 3.12 -9.49
CA ARG A 80 10.25 3.54 -10.89
C ARG A 80 8.78 3.52 -11.35
N THR A 81 7.82 3.41 -10.42
CA THR A 81 6.38 3.32 -10.72
C THR A 81 5.56 4.40 -9.99
N PRO A 82 5.77 5.69 -10.32
CA PRO A 82 5.25 6.81 -9.54
C PRO A 82 3.73 7.02 -9.68
N ARG A 83 3.04 6.27 -10.56
CA ARG A 83 1.57 6.26 -10.69
C ARG A 83 0.85 5.41 -9.63
N VAL A 84 1.55 4.44 -9.02
CA VAL A 84 0.95 3.52 -8.04
C VAL A 84 0.47 4.22 -6.76
N PRO A 85 1.23 5.16 -6.15
CA PRO A 85 0.78 5.89 -4.96
C PRO A 85 -0.58 6.58 -5.14
N PHE A 86 -0.82 7.19 -6.30
CA PHE A 86 -2.13 7.80 -6.61
C PHE A 86 -3.25 6.76 -6.70
N SER A 87 -2.97 5.57 -7.26
CA SER A 87 -3.94 4.47 -7.31
C SER A 87 -4.31 3.97 -5.92
N VAL A 88 -3.32 3.86 -5.02
CA VAL A 88 -3.54 3.52 -3.60
C VAL A 88 -4.39 4.58 -2.91
N TYR A 89 -4.07 5.86 -3.13
CA TYR A 89 -4.84 7.00 -2.60
C TYR A 89 -6.29 7.01 -3.11
N ALA A 90 -6.51 6.77 -4.40
CA ALA A 90 -7.85 6.66 -4.97
C ALA A 90 -8.64 5.50 -4.34
N HIS A 91 -7.99 4.37 -4.09
CA HIS A 91 -8.59 3.24 -3.37
C HIS A 91 -8.96 3.59 -1.93
N MET A 92 -8.11 4.30 -1.19
CA MET A 92 -8.43 4.80 0.16
C MET A 92 -9.73 5.63 0.13
N ARG A 93 -9.83 6.58 -0.79
CA ARG A 93 -11.00 7.46 -0.92
C ARG A 93 -12.28 6.70 -1.26
N ARG A 94 -12.22 5.79 -2.24
CA ARG A 94 -13.39 4.98 -2.64
C ARG A 94 -13.91 4.10 -1.51
N ASN A 95 -13.03 3.68 -0.60
CA ASN A 95 -13.34 2.77 0.50
C ASN A 95 -13.49 3.48 1.86
N SER A 96 -13.66 4.81 1.84
CA SER A 96 -13.83 5.63 3.05
C SER A 96 -12.73 5.41 4.10
N VAL A 97 -11.49 5.21 3.65
CA VAL A 97 -10.29 5.18 4.49
C VAL A 97 -9.74 6.60 4.51
N ARG A 98 -9.70 7.23 5.69
CA ARG A 98 -9.24 8.60 5.87
C ARG A 98 -7.71 8.68 5.69
N PRO A 99 -7.21 9.45 4.70
CA PRO A 99 -5.79 9.80 4.61
C PRO A 99 -5.33 10.62 5.82
N ASN A 100 -4.06 10.53 6.17
CA ASN A 100 -3.46 11.33 7.25
C ASN A 100 -2.18 12.04 6.78
N ASN A 101 -1.52 12.74 7.69
CA ASN A 101 -0.27 13.44 7.42
C ASN A 101 0.81 12.55 6.79
N PHE A 102 0.92 11.28 7.19
CA PHE A 102 1.86 10.34 6.55
C PHE A 102 1.49 9.92 5.12
N THR A 103 0.28 10.21 4.63
CA THR A 103 -0.16 9.88 3.27
C THR A 103 0.36 10.89 2.25
N PHE A 104 0.25 12.19 2.56
CA PHE A 104 0.35 13.26 1.56
C PHE A 104 1.77 13.55 1.06
N PRO A 105 2.83 13.55 1.88
CA PRO A 105 4.18 13.87 1.43
C PRO A 105 4.65 12.95 0.30
N PHE A 106 4.52 11.63 0.50
CA PHE A 106 4.92 10.62 -0.49
C PHE A 106 4.03 10.63 -1.73
N LEU A 107 2.74 10.92 -1.57
CA LEU A 107 1.80 11.05 -2.68
C LEU A 107 2.15 12.26 -3.55
N LEU A 108 2.32 13.44 -2.94
CA LEU A 108 2.66 14.68 -3.64
C LEU A 108 4.02 14.57 -4.34
N LYS A 109 5.02 13.98 -3.67
CA LYS A 109 6.30 13.65 -4.31
C LYS A 109 6.11 12.80 -5.56
N SER A 110 5.33 11.71 -5.48
CA SER A 110 5.13 10.84 -6.64
C SER A 110 4.41 11.53 -7.82
N LEU A 111 3.52 12.47 -7.52
CA LEU A 111 2.82 13.26 -8.53
C LEU A 111 3.75 14.28 -9.17
N ALA A 112 4.62 14.91 -8.39
CA ALA A 112 5.69 15.78 -8.90
C ALA A 112 6.66 14.98 -9.80
N ASP A 113 7.12 13.81 -9.34
CA ASP A 113 8.00 12.92 -10.10
C ASP A 113 7.35 12.43 -11.42
N SER A 114 6.01 12.34 -11.47
CA SER A 114 5.25 11.93 -12.65
C SER A 114 4.84 13.09 -13.57
N GLY A 115 5.08 14.34 -13.17
CA GLY A 115 4.57 15.52 -13.89
C GLY A 115 3.05 15.72 -13.84
N GLU A 116 2.35 15.07 -12.90
CA GLU A 116 0.89 15.06 -12.80
C GLU A 116 0.37 16.28 -12.01
N PHE A 117 0.68 17.49 -12.47
CA PHE A 117 0.44 18.75 -11.74
C PHE A 117 -1.04 18.96 -11.38
N GLY A 118 -1.97 18.68 -12.29
CA GLY A 118 -3.40 18.83 -12.02
C GLY A 118 -3.89 17.92 -10.89
N GLN A 119 -3.37 16.69 -10.81
CA GLN A 119 -3.66 15.79 -9.70
C GLN A 119 -3.01 16.28 -8.41
N GLY A 120 -1.79 16.83 -8.50
CA GLY A 120 -1.08 17.47 -7.40
C GLY A 120 -1.90 18.59 -6.76
N LEU A 121 -2.49 19.49 -7.55
CA LEU A 121 -3.38 20.55 -7.06
C LEU A 121 -4.63 19.99 -6.35
N CYS A 122 -5.26 18.96 -6.92
CA CYS A 122 -6.40 18.31 -6.29
C CYS A 122 -6.03 17.71 -4.92
N VAL A 123 -4.87 17.05 -4.84
CA VAL A 123 -4.36 16.47 -3.58
C VAL A 123 -4.01 17.57 -2.58
N HIS A 124 -3.39 18.67 -3.01
CA HIS A 124 -3.09 19.82 -2.15
C HIS A 124 -4.37 20.44 -1.56
N ALA A 125 -5.42 20.60 -2.37
CA ALA A 125 -6.72 21.05 -1.86
C ALA A 125 -7.31 20.08 -0.82
N HIS A 126 -7.08 18.77 -0.96
CA HIS A 126 -7.45 17.81 0.07
C HIS A 126 -6.62 17.96 1.34
N VAL A 127 -5.30 18.23 1.26
CA VAL A 127 -4.46 18.54 2.43
C VAL A 127 -5.08 19.69 3.23
N ALA A 128 -5.48 20.78 2.55
CA ALA A 128 -6.19 21.90 3.15
C ALA A 128 -7.51 21.47 3.81
N LYS A 129 -8.34 20.70 3.10
CA LYS A 129 -9.62 20.21 3.62
C LYS A 129 -9.47 19.30 4.85
N PHE A 130 -8.36 18.58 4.97
CA PHE A 130 -8.06 17.75 6.13
C PHE A 130 -7.39 18.52 7.29
N GLY A 131 -7.09 19.81 7.12
CA GLY A 131 -6.43 20.64 8.13
C GLY A 131 -4.95 20.32 8.31
N LEU A 132 -4.27 19.90 7.24
CA LEU A 132 -2.88 19.39 7.29
C LEU A 132 -1.87 20.30 6.56
N LEU A 133 -2.21 21.57 6.28
CA LEU A 133 -1.30 22.48 5.56
C LEU A 133 -0.06 22.85 6.38
N GLU A 134 -0.20 22.92 7.70
CA GLU A 134 0.88 23.28 8.63
C GLU A 134 1.44 22.04 9.34
N ASP A 135 1.09 20.83 8.87
CA ASP A 135 1.63 19.60 9.42
C ASP A 135 3.10 19.45 9.02
N ILE A 136 3.96 19.12 9.99
CA ILE A 136 5.41 19.05 9.83
C ILE A 136 5.92 17.67 9.41
N PHE A 137 5.03 16.69 9.25
CA PHE A 137 5.38 15.29 8.96
C PHE A 137 5.11 14.87 7.51
#